data_AF-A0A3C2CSB9-F1
#
_entry.id   AF-A0A3C2CSB9-F1
#
_cell.length_a   1.000
_cell.length_b   1.000
_cell.length_c   1.000
_cell.angle_alpha   90.00
_cell.angle_beta   90.00
_cell.angle_gamma   90.00
#
_symmetry.space_group_name_H-M   'P 1'
#
loop_
_entity.id
_entity.type
_entity.pdbx_description
1 polymer ?
#
loop_
_entity_poly.entity_id
_entity_poly.type
_entity_poly.pdbx_seq_one_letter_code
_entity_poly.pdbx_strand_id
1 'polypeptide(L)' 'MIKPLGDRIIIELVESEEKTASGIVLPDSAKEKPQEGKVVAVGTGRVLESGERVAL' A
#
# COMPACT_ATOMS: atom_id res chain seq x y z
N MET A 1 2.77 -1.28 -18.10
CA MET A 1 2.24 -0.32 -17.11
C MET A 1 0.87 -0.82 -16.68
N ILE A 2 0.71 -1.23 -15.42
CA ILE A 2 -0.56 -1.78 -14.93
C ILE A 2 -1.45 -0.61 -14.50
N LYS A 3 -2.64 -0.50 -15.08
CA LYS A 3 -3.61 0.52 -14.73
C LYS A 3 -4.72 -0.10 -13.88
N PRO A 4 -4.81 0.23 -12.57
CA PRO A 4 -5.90 -0.25 -11.75
C PRO A 4 -7.24 0.35 -12.23
N LEU A 5 -8.30 -0.46 -12.15
CA LEU A 5 -9.65 -0.08 -12.57
C LEU A 5 -10.51 0.26 -11.35
N GLY A 6 -11.34 1.30 -11.48
CA GLY A 6 -12.25 1.73 -10.42
C GLY A 6 -11.51 2.23 -9.18
N ASP A 7 -11.86 1.68 -8.02
CA ASP A 7 -11.41 2.09 -6.69
C ASP A 7 -10.17 1.31 -6.19
N ARG A 8 -9.46 0.66 -7.11
CA ARG A 8 -8.30 -0.18 -6.75
C ARG A 8 -7.03 0.66 -6.75
N ILE A 9 -6.15 0.37 -5.80
CA ILE A 9 -4.85 1.02 -5.65
C ILE A 9 -3.77 -0.07 -5.73
N ILE A 10 -2.71 0.22 -6.46
CA ILE A 10 -1.53 -0.65 -6.52
C ILE A 10 -0.51 -0.10 -5.53
N ILE A 11 -0.17 -0.94 -4.56
CA ILE A 11 0.76 -0.63 -3.49
C ILE A 11 1.95 -1.59 -3.62
N GLU A 12 3.15 -1.03 -3.52
CA GLU A 12 4.38 -1.79 -3.36
C GLU A 12 4.72 -1.84 -1.86
N LEU A 13 4.86 -3.05 -1.30
CA LEU A 13 5.17 -3.20 0.12
C LEU A 13 6.55 -2.61 0.39
N VAL A 14 6.66 -1.76 1.42
CA VAL A 14 7.98 -1.30 1.88
C VAL A 14 8.58 -2.40 2.73
N GLU A 15 9.88 -2.64 2.60
CA GLU A 15 10.57 -3.61 3.45
C GLU A 15 10.47 -3.19 4.93
N SER A 16 10.19 -4.16 5.80
CA SER A 16 10.15 -3.94 7.24
C SER A 16 11.55 -3.68 7.78
N GLU A 17 11.67 -2.79 8.77
CA GLU A 17 12.95 -2.45 9.37
C GLU A 17 13.59 -3.70 10.00
N GLU A 18 14.80 -4.06 9.54
CA GLU A 18 15.54 -5.21 10.08
C GLU A 18 16.02 -4.99 11.52
N LYS A 19 16.06 -3.72 11.95
CA LYS A 19 16.51 -3.30 13.27
C LYS A 19 15.42 -2.50 13.93
N THR A 20 15.03 -2.93 15.12
CA THR A 20 14.18 -2.11 16.00
C THR A 20 14.94 -0.86 16.45
N ALA A 21 14.22 0.17 16.92
CA ALA A 21 14.80 1.42 17.42
C ALA A 21 15.88 1.21 18.53
N SER A 22 15.88 0.07 19.21
CA SER A 22 16.85 -0.32 20.23
C SER A 22 18.05 -1.14 19.70
N GLY A 23 18.18 -1.29 18.37
CA GLY A 23 19.31 -1.98 17.73
C GLY A 23 19.24 -3.51 17.72
N ILE A 24 18.10 -4.09 18.12
CA ILE A 24 17.89 -5.55 18.10
C ILE A 24 17.52 -5.96 16.67
N VAL A 25 18.29 -6.89 16.11
CA VAL A 25 18.05 -7.48 14.78
C VAL A 25 16.92 -8.48 14.87
N LEU A 26 15.87 -8.27 14.08
CA LEU A 26 14.72 -9.17 14.05
C LEU A 26 15.01 -10.37 13.12
N PRO A 27 14.87 -11.62 13.60
CA PRO A 27 14.99 -12.79 12.75
C PRO A 27 13.85 -12.82 11.72
N ASP A 28 14.09 -13.43 10.55
CA ASP A 28 13.12 -13.45 9.44
C ASP A 28 11.77 -14.10 9.80
N SER A 29 11.73 -14.94 10.84
CA SER A 29 10.49 -15.54 11.37
C SER A 29 9.62 -14.60 12.19
N ALA A 30 10.20 -13.50 12.70
CA ALA A 30 9.50 -12.48 13.49
C ALA A 30 9.19 -11.22 12.66
N LYS A 31 9.63 -11.16 11.40
CA LYS A 31 9.26 -10.09 10.45
C LYS A 31 7.79 -10.25 10.09
N GLU A 32 6.92 -9.47 10.72
CA GLU A 32 5.52 -9.36 10.33
C GLU A 32 5.38 -8.75 8.93
N LYS A 33 4.28 -9.04 8.24
CA LYS A 33 4.01 -8.43 6.94
C LYS A 33 3.87 -6.91 7.11
N PRO A 34 4.67 -6.11 6.39
CA PRO A 34 4.58 -4.66 6.48
C PRO A 34 3.17 -4.23 6.06
N GLN A 35 2.49 -3.50 6.95
CA GLN A 35 1.18 -2.90 6.67
C GLN A 35 1.32 -1.57 5.91
N GLU A 36 2.55 -1.04 5.87
CA GLU A 36 2.90 0.16 5.13
C GLU A 36 3.38 -0.23 3.72
N GLY A 37 3.08 0.65 2.76
CA GLY A 37 3.42 0.43 1.37
C GLY A 37 3.35 1.73 0.59
N LYS A 38 4.16 1.84 -0.46
CA LYS A 38 4.18 3.02 -1.33
C LYS A 38 3.14 2.86 -2.44
N VAL A 39 2.33 3.89 -2.66
CA VAL A 39 1.35 3.91 -3.75
C VAL A 39 2.08 4.14 -5.08
N VAL A 40 1.95 3.19 -6.01
CA VAL A 40 2.56 3.26 -7.34
C VAL A 40 1.54 3.66 -8.41
N ALA A 41 0.27 3.27 -8.25
CA ALA A 41 -0.79 3.67 -9.15
C ALA A 41 -2.15 3.74 -8.43
N VAL A 42 -2.93 4.76 -8.75
CA VAL A 42 -4.31 4.94 -8.28
C VAL A 42 -5.29 4.71 -9.43
N GLY A 43 -6.41 4.08 -9.10
CA GLY A 43 -7.51 3.88 -10.05
C GLY A 43 -8.27 5.18 -10.31
N THR A 44 -9.25 5.12 -11.22
CA THR A 44 -10.08 6.28 -11.58
C THR A 44 -11.07 6.71 -10.48
N GLY A 45 -11.04 6.06 -9.31
CA GLY A 45 -11.91 6.33 -8.17
C GLY A 45 -13.26 5.63 -8.27
N ARG A 46 -13.95 5.51 -7.12
CA ARG A 46 -15.34 5.05 -7.05
C ARG A 46 -16.27 6.08 -7.69
N VAL A 47 -17.14 5.62 -8.57
CA VAL A 47 -18.25 6.43 -9.10
C VAL A 47 -19.39 6.36 -8.09
N LEU A 48 -19.78 7.51 -7.55
CA LEU A 48 -20.94 7.61 -6.67
C LEU A 48 -22.24 7.41 -7.48
N GLU A 49 -23.33 7.04 -6.81
CA GLU A 49 -24.65 6.91 -7.45
C GLU A 49 -25.15 8.22 -8.07
N SER A 50 -24.57 9.37 -7.65
CA SER A 50 -24.79 10.69 -8.23
C SER A 50 -24.07 10.94 -9.55
N GLY A 51 -23.26 9.99 -10.03
CA GLY A 51 -22.41 10.13 -11.23
C GLY A 51 -21.11 10.89 -10.99
N GLU A 52 -20.88 11.39 -9.76
CA GLU A 52 -19.68 12.14 -9.41
C GLU A 52 -18.54 11.18 -9.00
N ARG A 53 -17.32 11.49 -9.42
CA ARG A 53 -16.13 10.69 -9.09
C ARG A 53 -15.52 11.23 -7.80
N VAL A 54 -15.39 10.38 -6.79
CA VAL A 54 -14.59 10.74 -5.60
C VAL A 54 -13.13 10.81 -6.05
N ALA A 55 -12.54 12.00 -5.95
CA ALA A 55 -11.11 12.17 -6.16
C ALA A 55 -10.36 11.44 -5.03
N LEU A 56 -9.50 10.49 -5.42
CA LEU A 56 -8.57 9.79 -4.52
C LEU A 56 -7.33 10.65 -4.25
#